data_AF-A0A8S3ITC0-F1
#
_entry.id   AF-A0A8S3ITC0-F1
#
_cell.length_a   1.000
_cell.length_b   1.000
_cell.length_c   1.000
_cell.angle_alpha   90.00
_cell.angle_beta   90.00
_cell.angle_gamma   90.00
#
_symmetry.space_group_name_H-M   'P 1'
#
loop_
_entity.id
_entity.type
_entity.pdbx_description
1 polymer ?
#
loop_
_entity_poly.entity_id
_entity_poly.type
_entity_poly.pdbx_seq_one_letter_code
_entity_poly.pdbx_strand_id
1 'polypeptide(L)'
;SNQTTDGSKVSQRRKRKTAGQQDAAPVRKRRRTKDVNEIDEGTSASSAKTTATKRTEVSKAKLFKVQSNRFLKENQNVTEHEVDPFFESNTPAPFISSTVQSKLAIRAVLLNDAELLKSLIDDINRVYSVHIRRDFAGSPSAIHYAIKNNNIQLLEMLVADMVEPKTNRCVNFEVPGIWQAAEKYIILNE
;
A
#
# COMPACT_ATOMS: atom_id res chain seq x y z
N SER A 1 60.76 -13.42 -40.34
CA SER A 1 61.40 -12.60 -39.29
C SER A 1 60.51 -12.56 -38.08
N ASN A 2 60.97 -13.15 -36.98
CA ASN A 2 60.34 -13.12 -35.65
C ASN A 2 61.08 -12.10 -34.78
N GLN A 3 60.34 -11.25 -34.06
CA GLN A 3 60.70 -10.59 -32.79
C GLN A 3 59.35 -10.40 -32.05
N THR A 4 58.96 -10.98 -30.91
CA THR A 4 59.48 -11.17 -29.54
C THR A 4 59.81 -9.89 -28.76
N THR A 5 58.94 -9.54 -27.80
CA THR A 5 59.25 -9.10 -26.42
C THR A 5 57.99 -9.39 -25.57
N ASP A 6 57.94 -10.33 -24.62
CA ASP A 6 58.60 -10.51 -23.31
C ASP A 6 58.15 -9.60 -22.16
N GLY A 7 57.84 -10.26 -21.02
CA GLY A 7 57.80 -9.71 -19.65
C GLY A 7 56.40 -9.54 -19.08
N SER A 8 55.74 -10.51 -18.42
CA SER A 8 56.09 -11.28 -17.21
C SER A 8 56.28 -10.42 -15.95
N LYS A 9 55.39 -10.60 -14.95
CA LYS A 9 55.72 -10.87 -13.53
C LYS A 9 54.44 -11.02 -12.67
N VAL A 10 54.22 -12.22 -12.10
CA VAL A 10 54.46 -12.59 -10.68
C VAL A 10 53.25 -12.23 -9.78
N SER A 11 52.39 -13.19 -9.48
CA SER A 11 52.51 -14.13 -8.36
C SER A 11 52.36 -13.45 -7.00
N GLN A 12 51.21 -13.62 -6.36
CA GLN A 12 51.18 -13.97 -4.93
C GLN A 12 50.13 -15.05 -4.64
N ARG A 13 50.70 -16.20 -4.29
CA ARG A 13 50.13 -17.42 -3.74
C ARG A 13 50.08 -17.28 -2.21
N ARG A 14 48.93 -17.50 -1.56
CA ARG A 14 48.82 -17.94 -0.15
C ARG A 14 47.45 -18.61 0.06
N LYS A 15 47.41 -19.95 0.12
CA LYS A 15 47.36 -20.81 1.34
C LYS A 15 45.94 -20.84 1.96
N ARG A 16 45.17 -21.92 1.76
CA ARG A 16 44.95 -23.06 2.71
C ARG A 16 44.09 -22.63 3.92
N LYS A 17 42.96 -23.25 4.31
CA LYS A 17 42.68 -24.66 4.73
C LYS A 17 41.18 -24.73 5.14
N THR A 18 40.39 -25.69 4.64
CA THR A 18 39.80 -26.89 5.32
C THR A 18 38.99 -26.71 6.62
N ALA A 19 37.73 -27.16 6.53
CA ALA A 19 37.01 -28.12 7.39
C ALA A 19 36.69 -27.81 8.87
N GLY A 20 35.44 -28.15 9.27
CA GLY A 20 35.18 -28.83 10.55
C GLY A 20 34.32 -28.09 11.59
N GLN A 21 33.04 -28.48 11.66
CA GLN A 21 32.27 -28.90 12.85
C GLN A 21 32.51 -28.30 14.26
N GLN A 22 31.35 -27.91 14.85
CA GLN A 22 30.85 -28.18 16.23
C GLN A 22 31.12 -27.21 17.41
N ASP A 23 30.18 -27.31 18.37
CA ASP A 23 30.06 -26.74 19.75
C ASP A 23 29.22 -25.44 19.88
N ALA A 24 27.94 -25.43 20.32
CA ALA A 24 27.34 -25.70 21.66
C ALA A 24 27.92 -24.81 22.78
N ALA A 25 27.23 -24.04 23.65
CA ALA A 25 25.84 -23.74 24.07
C ALA A 25 25.90 -22.43 24.94
N PRO A 26 24.99 -22.04 25.89
CA PRO A 26 23.54 -22.24 26.05
C PRO A 26 22.77 -20.90 26.29
N VAL A 27 21.53 -20.76 25.80
CA VAL A 27 20.65 -19.65 26.24
C VAL A 27 19.42 -20.16 26.98
N ARG A 28 19.54 -20.06 28.30
CA ARG A 28 18.53 -19.89 29.37
C ARG A 28 17.09 -20.39 29.14
N LYS A 29 16.75 -21.43 29.91
CA LYS A 29 15.41 -21.86 30.32
C LYS A 29 14.53 -20.65 30.73
N ARG A 30 13.37 -20.49 30.09
CA ARG A 30 12.21 -19.82 30.69
C ARG A 30 11.05 -20.82 30.82
N ARG A 31 10.57 -20.95 32.05
CA ARG A 31 9.53 -21.85 32.52
C ARG A 31 8.15 -21.43 31.98
N ARG A 32 7.34 -22.46 31.72
CA ARG A 32 5.91 -22.49 31.33
C ARG A 32 4.99 -21.82 32.36
N THR A 33 3.84 -21.36 31.86
CA THR A 33 2.45 -21.74 32.23
C THR A 33 1.55 -21.14 31.12
N LYS A 34 0.99 -21.87 30.15
CA LYS A 34 -0.15 -22.82 30.18
C LYS A 34 -1.28 -22.33 31.09
N ASP A 35 -2.34 -21.80 30.51
CA ASP A 35 -3.65 -22.47 30.49
C ASP A 35 -4.55 -21.86 29.41
N VAL A 36 -4.87 -22.73 28.45
CA VAL A 36 -5.99 -22.66 27.49
C VAL A 36 -7.11 -23.39 28.20
N ASN A 37 -8.29 -22.79 28.34
CA ASN A 37 -9.48 -23.56 28.68
C ASN A 37 -10.46 -23.48 27.50
N GLU A 38 -10.60 -24.65 26.90
CA GLU A 38 -11.59 -25.04 25.92
C GLU A 38 -13.00 -24.92 26.50
N ILE A 39 -13.91 -24.64 25.59
CA ILE A 39 -15.36 -24.68 25.76
C ILE A 39 -15.75 -26.14 25.49
N ASP A 40 -16.50 -26.77 26.38
CA ASP A 40 -17.22 -28.01 26.04
C ASP A 40 -18.59 -28.05 26.72
N GLU A 41 -19.60 -28.39 25.92
CA GLU A 41 -21.01 -28.55 26.28
C GLU A 41 -21.28 -29.95 26.88
N GLY A 42 -22.30 -30.10 27.74
CA GLY A 42 -22.92 -31.42 27.96
C GLY A 42 -23.49 -31.74 29.36
N THR A 43 -24.77 -31.41 29.57
CA THR A 43 -25.85 -32.18 30.24
C THR A 43 -25.58 -33.09 31.46
N SER A 44 -26.26 -32.83 32.59
CA SER A 44 -27.46 -33.57 33.08
C SER A 44 -27.70 -33.54 34.62
N ALA A 45 -28.96 -33.29 34.97
CA ALA A 45 -29.74 -33.43 36.21
C ALA A 45 -29.14 -34.04 37.50
N SER A 46 -29.33 -33.37 38.66
CA SER A 46 -30.48 -33.59 39.58
C SER A 46 -30.26 -33.06 41.02
N SER A 47 -31.34 -32.47 41.57
CA SER A 47 -31.75 -32.27 42.98
C SER A 47 -30.72 -32.06 44.11
N ALA A 48 -30.82 -30.93 44.83
CA ALA A 48 -31.58 -30.86 46.10
C ALA A 48 -31.25 -29.58 46.93
N LYS A 49 -32.31 -28.83 47.24
CA LYS A 49 -32.64 -28.07 48.47
C LYS A 49 -31.59 -27.22 49.24
N THR A 50 -31.86 -25.91 49.21
CA THR A 50 -31.97 -24.94 50.33
C THR A 50 -30.82 -24.75 51.33
N THR A 51 -30.31 -23.51 51.43
CA THR A 51 -30.58 -22.57 52.55
C THR A 51 -29.83 -21.25 52.34
N ALA A 52 -30.24 -20.23 53.08
CA ALA A 52 -30.22 -18.83 52.72
C ALA A 52 -28.91 -18.08 52.98
N THR A 53 -28.91 -16.83 52.49
CA THR A 53 -28.18 -15.65 53.01
C THR A 53 -26.67 -15.62 52.84
N LYS A 54 -26.25 -14.88 51.80
CA LYS A 54 -25.60 -13.57 51.96
C LYS A 54 -25.71 -12.83 50.62
N ARG A 55 -26.59 -11.82 50.58
CA ARG A 55 -26.56 -10.81 49.51
C ARG A 55 -25.22 -10.12 49.63
N THR A 56 -24.26 -10.51 48.79
CA THR A 56 -23.08 -9.69 48.53
C THR A 56 -23.62 -8.42 47.90
N GLU A 57 -23.59 -7.32 48.66
CA GLU A 57 -23.85 -6.01 48.12
C GLU A 57 -22.89 -5.81 46.96
N VAL A 58 -23.45 -5.87 45.74
CA VAL A 58 -22.75 -5.46 44.53
C VAL A 58 -22.45 -4.00 44.74
N SER A 59 -21.23 -3.70 45.20
CA SER A 59 -20.70 -2.36 45.27
C SER A 59 -20.95 -1.76 43.90
N LYS A 60 -21.88 -0.80 43.84
CA LYS A 60 -22.24 -0.09 42.62
C LYS A 60 -20.93 0.49 42.09
N ALA A 61 -20.35 -0.18 41.11
CA ALA A 61 -19.23 0.35 40.37
C ALA A 61 -19.68 1.72 39.92
N LYS A 62 -18.95 2.76 40.32
CA LYS A 62 -19.19 4.11 39.83
C LYS A 62 -19.00 4.03 38.33
N LEU A 63 -20.11 3.87 37.60
CA LEU A 63 -20.18 4.14 36.18
C LEU A 63 -19.66 5.55 36.05
N PHE A 64 -18.41 5.70 35.62
CA PHE A 64 -17.92 6.97 35.13
C PHE A 64 -18.89 7.33 34.02
N LYS A 65 -19.79 8.29 34.31
CA LYS A 65 -20.64 8.87 33.30
C LYS A 65 -19.70 9.39 32.23
N VAL A 66 -19.56 8.64 31.14
CA VAL A 66 -18.97 9.15 29.92
C VAL A 66 -19.82 10.37 29.60
N GLN A 67 -19.28 11.56 29.85
CA GLN A 67 -19.93 12.79 29.47
C GLN A 67 -20.00 12.75 27.94
N SER A 68 -21.14 12.34 27.41
CA SER A 68 -21.42 12.26 25.97
C SER A 68 -21.20 13.61 25.28
N ASN A 69 -21.16 14.69 26.06
CA ASN A 69 -21.03 16.07 25.62
C ASN A 69 -19.74 16.71 26.14
N ARG A 70 -18.59 16.03 26.02
CA ARG A 70 -17.34 16.80 25.92
C ARG A 70 -17.41 17.57 24.62
N PHE A 71 -17.87 18.82 24.69
CA PHE A 71 -17.89 19.75 23.57
C PHE A 71 -16.48 19.78 22.98
N LEU A 72 -16.32 19.18 21.80
CA LEU A 72 -15.09 19.30 21.02
C LEU A 72 -14.91 20.80 20.77
N LYS A 73 -13.81 21.36 21.26
CA LYS A 73 -13.45 22.73 20.92
C LYS A 73 -12.90 22.70 19.50
N GLU A 74 -13.43 23.54 18.63
CA GLU A 74 -12.89 23.72 17.29
C GLU A 74 -11.42 24.13 17.40
N ASN A 75 -10.55 23.41 16.68
CA ASN A 75 -9.14 23.71 16.63
C ASN A 75 -8.91 24.78 15.56
N GLN A 76 -8.68 26.02 15.99
CA GLN A 76 -8.47 27.16 15.08
C GLN A 76 -7.16 27.07 14.28
N ASN A 77 -6.30 26.09 14.57
CA ASN A 77 -5.03 25.88 13.84
C ASN A 77 -5.17 24.93 12.65
N VAL A 78 -6.39 24.55 12.26
CA VAL A 78 -6.63 23.71 11.08
C VAL A 78 -6.72 24.60 9.86
N THR A 79 -5.85 24.36 8.88
CA THR A 79 -5.92 25.02 7.58
C THR A 79 -7.03 24.38 6.76
N GLU A 80 -8.07 25.15 6.46
CA GLU A 80 -9.11 24.76 5.52
C GLU A 80 -8.57 24.90 4.10
N HIS A 81 -8.61 23.80 3.34
CA HIS A 81 -8.26 23.82 1.93
C HIS A 81 -9.54 23.80 1.11
N GLU A 82 -9.70 24.78 0.22
CA GLU A 82 -10.84 24.84 -0.71
C GLU A 82 -10.83 23.69 -1.71
N VAL A 83 -9.65 23.16 -1.97
CA VAL A 83 -9.35 22.22 -3.04
C VAL A 83 -8.57 21.04 -2.46
N ASP A 84 -8.75 19.85 -3.04
CA ASP A 84 -8.03 18.65 -2.61
C ASP A 84 -6.53 18.80 -2.90
N PRO A 85 -5.68 18.92 -1.87
CA PRO A 85 -4.25 19.17 -2.07
C PRO A 85 -3.57 18.01 -2.80
N PHE A 86 -4.11 16.80 -2.72
CA PHE A 86 -3.50 15.64 -3.32
C PHE A 86 -3.69 15.57 -4.84
N PHE A 87 -4.84 16.05 -5.35
CA PHE A 87 -5.20 15.92 -6.77
C PHE A 87 -5.11 17.21 -7.57
N GLU A 88 -5.47 18.33 -6.95
CA GLU A 88 -5.77 19.57 -7.67
C GLU A 88 -4.79 20.69 -7.30
N SER A 89 -3.83 20.42 -6.41
CA SER A 89 -2.75 21.36 -6.07
C SER A 89 -1.40 20.91 -6.63
N ASN A 90 -0.50 21.86 -6.86
CA ASN A 90 0.90 21.58 -7.25
C ASN A 90 1.83 21.27 -6.07
N THR A 91 1.31 21.11 -4.84
CA THR A 91 2.14 20.84 -3.67
C THR A 91 2.73 19.42 -3.71
N PRO A 92 4.02 19.21 -3.41
CA PRO A 92 4.62 17.88 -3.48
C PRO A 92 3.97 16.94 -2.47
N ALA A 93 3.42 15.81 -2.95
CA ALA A 93 2.82 14.81 -2.09
C ALA A 93 3.91 13.88 -1.52
N PRO A 94 3.93 13.63 -0.19
CA PRO A 94 4.85 12.66 0.39
C PRO A 94 4.46 11.24 -0.05
N PHE A 95 5.45 10.35 -0.10
CA PHE A 95 5.19 8.94 -0.33
C PHE A 95 4.48 8.33 0.89
N ILE A 96 3.26 7.85 0.70
CA ILE A 96 2.44 7.21 1.75
C ILE A 96 2.36 5.70 1.51
N SER A 97 2.00 5.29 0.31
CA SER A 97 1.93 3.91 -0.13
C SER A 97 1.97 3.85 -1.66
N SER A 98 2.29 2.69 -2.23
CA SER A 98 2.23 2.52 -3.67
C SER A 98 0.84 2.79 -4.23
N THR A 99 -0.20 2.40 -3.50
CA THR A 99 -1.59 2.63 -3.91
C THR A 99 -1.93 4.11 -4.01
N VAL A 100 -1.49 4.89 -3.03
CA VAL A 100 -1.70 6.34 -3.02
C VAL A 100 -0.84 7.01 -4.09
N GLN A 101 0.42 6.59 -4.24
CA GLN A 101 1.33 7.14 -5.25
C GLN A 101 0.79 6.94 -6.67
N SER A 102 0.19 5.79 -6.96
CA SER A 102 -0.51 5.50 -8.22
C SER A 102 -1.62 6.50 -8.55
N LYS A 103 -2.31 7.04 -7.55
CA LYS A 103 -3.37 8.03 -7.75
C LYS A 103 -2.83 9.39 -8.21
N LEU A 104 -1.53 9.66 -8.07
CA LEU A 104 -0.92 10.89 -8.60
C LEU A 104 -0.97 10.98 -10.13
N ALA A 105 -1.19 9.86 -10.83
CA ALA A 105 -1.42 9.91 -12.28
C ALA A 105 -2.69 10.71 -12.61
N ILE A 106 -3.72 10.65 -11.76
CA ILE A 106 -4.94 11.47 -11.89
C ILE A 106 -4.59 12.95 -11.74
N ARG A 107 -3.77 13.29 -10.75
CA ARG A 107 -3.27 14.66 -10.54
C ARG A 107 -2.51 15.17 -11.76
N ALA A 108 -1.57 14.38 -12.27
CA ALA A 108 -0.77 14.76 -13.44
C ALA A 108 -1.68 15.12 -14.63
N VAL A 109 -2.75 14.35 -14.84
CA VAL A 109 -3.73 14.64 -15.90
C VAL A 109 -4.58 15.88 -15.60
N LEU A 110 -5.05 16.05 -14.36
CA LEU A 110 -5.85 17.21 -13.97
C LEU A 110 -5.08 18.52 -14.12
N LEU A 111 -3.77 18.50 -13.84
CA LEU A 111 -2.89 19.66 -13.89
C LEU A 111 -2.17 19.80 -15.25
N ASN A 112 -2.46 18.92 -16.22
CA ASN A 112 -1.78 18.84 -17.52
C ASN A 112 -0.24 18.73 -17.42
N ASP A 113 0.25 18.03 -16.40
CA ASP A 113 1.67 17.82 -16.14
C ASP A 113 2.16 16.50 -16.79
N ALA A 114 2.67 16.61 -18.01
CA ALA A 114 3.19 15.48 -18.78
C ALA A 114 4.49 14.89 -18.18
N GLU A 115 5.33 15.73 -17.56
CA GLU A 115 6.59 15.29 -16.97
C GLU A 115 6.33 14.43 -15.73
N LEU A 116 5.40 14.88 -14.88
CA LEU A 116 4.97 14.10 -13.73
C LEU A 116 4.35 12.78 -14.18
N LEU A 117 3.46 12.78 -15.17
CA LEU A 117 2.86 11.55 -15.68
C LEU A 117 3.93 10.57 -16.19
N LYS A 118 4.90 11.06 -16.95
CA LYS A 118 6.03 10.25 -17.43
C LYS A 118 6.82 9.65 -16.28
N SER A 119 7.16 10.45 -15.27
CA SER A 119 7.90 9.98 -14.10
C SER A 119 7.16 8.87 -13.34
N LEU A 120 5.83 8.96 -13.24
CA LEU A 120 4.99 7.95 -12.60
C LEU A 120 4.85 6.68 -13.45
N ILE A 121 4.87 6.83 -14.79
CA ILE A 121 4.94 5.70 -15.72
C ILE A 121 6.33 5.03 -15.62
N ASP A 122 7.39 5.77 -15.37
CA ASP A 122 8.77 5.26 -15.22
C ASP A 122 9.04 4.62 -13.84
N ASP A 123 8.35 5.04 -12.78
CA ASP A 123 8.59 4.57 -11.41
C ASP A 123 7.90 3.23 -11.07
N ILE A 124 8.48 2.13 -11.52
CA ILE A 124 7.98 0.76 -11.27
C ILE A 124 8.05 0.36 -9.78
N ASN A 125 8.92 1.00 -9.00
CA ASN A 125 9.17 0.60 -7.62
C ASN A 125 8.14 1.16 -6.65
N ARG A 126 7.66 2.38 -6.91
CA ARG A 126 6.71 3.08 -6.03
C ARG A 126 5.31 3.16 -6.63
N VAL A 127 5.17 3.12 -7.96
CA VAL A 127 3.87 3.17 -8.64
C VAL A 127 3.51 1.79 -9.13
N TYR A 128 2.42 1.24 -8.59
CA TYR A 128 1.97 -0.10 -8.96
C TYR A 128 1.12 -0.09 -10.26
N SER A 129 0.41 1.01 -10.54
CA SER A 129 -0.44 1.18 -11.73
C SER A 129 -0.88 2.64 -11.89
N VAL A 130 -0.76 3.23 -13.08
CA VAL A 130 -1.25 4.61 -13.36
C VAL A 130 -2.73 4.66 -13.73
N HIS A 131 -3.39 3.51 -13.88
CA HIS A 131 -4.79 3.39 -14.29
C HIS A 131 -5.76 3.24 -13.11
N ILE A 132 -5.29 3.44 -11.88
CA ILE A 132 -6.12 3.37 -10.69
C ILE A 132 -7.24 4.42 -10.75
N ARG A 133 -8.39 4.05 -10.19
CA ARG A 133 -9.53 4.94 -9.97
C ARG A 133 -9.29 5.81 -8.74
N ARG A 134 -9.89 6.99 -8.69
CA ARG A 134 -9.81 7.89 -7.51
C ARG A 134 -10.32 7.17 -6.25
N ASP A 135 -11.47 6.52 -6.36
CA ASP A 135 -12.25 5.82 -5.32
C ASP A 135 -12.90 4.52 -5.85
N PHE A 136 -13.37 3.67 -4.93
CA PHE A 136 -14.00 2.38 -5.22
C PHE A 136 -15.36 2.50 -5.95
N ALA A 137 -16.10 3.58 -5.71
CA ALA A 137 -17.50 3.74 -6.10
C ALA A 137 -17.73 4.24 -7.53
N GLY A 138 -17.04 3.68 -8.53
CA GLY A 138 -17.32 4.09 -9.90
C GLY A 138 -16.49 5.28 -10.42
N SER A 139 -15.60 5.83 -9.61
CA SER A 139 -14.90 7.08 -9.93
C SER A 139 -14.03 7.01 -11.20
N PRO A 140 -13.83 8.16 -11.88
CA PRO A 140 -12.94 8.26 -13.04
C PRO A 140 -11.48 7.97 -12.67
N SER A 141 -10.78 7.31 -13.60
CA SER A 141 -9.33 7.14 -13.59
C SER A 141 -8.64 8.24 -14.42
N ALA A 142 -7.30 8.25 -14.43
CA ALA A 142 -6.50 9.20 -15.19
C ALA A 142 -6.91 9.30 -16.68
N ILE A 143 -7.24 8.18 -17.32
CA ILE A 143 -7.69 8.15 -18.73
C ILE A 143 -8.99 8.91 -18.93
N HIS A 144 -9.95 8.74 -18.02
CA HIS A 144 -11.23 9.42 -18.12
C HIS A 144 -11.06 10.93 -18.02
N TYR A 145 -10.16 11.39 -17.14
CA TYR A 145 -9.83 12.80 -17.04
C TYR A 145 -9.10 13.32 -18.28
N ALA A 146 -8.22 12.51 -18.89
CA ALA A 146 -7.50 12.92 -20.11
C ALA A 146 -8.47 13.11 -21.29
N ILE A 147 -9.43 12.18 -21.45
CA ILE A 147 -10.52 12.29 -22.44
C ILE A 147 -11.37 13.53 -22.15
N LYS A 148 -11.78 13.75 -20.88
CA LYS A 148 -12.59 14.91 -20.49
C LYS A 148 -11.89 16.24 -20.77
N ASN A 149 -10.58 16.30 -20.59
CA ASN A 149 -9.76 17.49 -20.81
C ASN A 149 -9.35 17.65 -22.28
N ASN A 150 -9.73 16.71 -23.17
CA ASN A 150 -9.28 16.65 -24.57
C ASN A 150 -7.75 16.73 -24.71
N ASN A 151 -7.00 16.17 -23.77
CA ASN A 151 -5.54 16.17 -23.79
C ASN A 151 -5.02 14.89 -24.45
N ILE A 152 -4.84 14.96 -25.77
CA ILE A 152 -4.44 13.81 -26.61
C ILE A 152 -3.05 13.30 -26.19
N GLN A 153 -2.10 14.18 -25.90
CA GLN A 153 -0.74 13.79 -25.52
C GLN A 153 -0.72 12.90 -24.26
N LEU A 154 -1.44 13.31 -23.21
CA LEU A 154 -1.50 12.51 -21.97
C LEU A 154 -2.31 11.22 -22.17
N LEU A 155 -3.34 11.27 -23.02
CA LEU A 155 -4.12 10.10 -23.38
C LEU A 155 -3.25 9.07 -24.10
N GLU A 156 -2.45 9.47 -25.09
CA GLU A 156 -1.50 8.61 -25.79
C GLU A 156 -0.51 7.96 -24.84
N MET A 157 0.06 8.72 -23.89
CA MET A 157 0.99 8.18 -22.89
C MET A 157 0.33 7.10 -22.02
N LEU A 158 -0.93 7.33 -21.60
CA LEU A 158 -1.68 6.37 -20.80
C LEU A 158 -2.06 5.13 -21.63
N VAL A 159 -2.49 5.31 -22.88
CA VAL A 159 -2.84 4.22 -23.79
C VAL A 159 -1.60 3.38 -24.11
N ALA A 160 -0.45 3.99 -24.35
CA ALA A 160 0.81 3.30 -24.56
C ALA A 160 1.19 2.41 -23.36
N ASP A 161 1.06 2.91 -22.13
CA ASP A 161 1.29 2.10 -20.92
C ASP A 161 0.25 0.98 -20.74
N MET A 162 -0.97 1.11 -21.29
CA MET A 162 -1.94 0.01 -21.29
C MET A 162 -1.60 -1.11 -22.26
N VAL A 163 -1.11 -0.76 -23.47
CA VAL A 163 -0.72 -1.74 -24.50
C VAL A 163 0.57 -2.45 -24.10
N GLU A 164 1.55 -1.67 -23.66
CA GLU A 164 2.88 -2.14 -23.30
C GLU A 164 3.20 -1.76 -21.85
N PRO A 165 2.52 -2.38 -20.86
CA PRO A 165 2.73 -2.07 -19.46
C PRO A 165 4.14 -2.48 -19.05
N LYS A 166 4.75 -1.64 -18.22
CA LYS A 166 6.06 -1.97 -17.67
C LYS A 166 6.00 -3.18 -16.73
N THR A 167 7.10 -3.92 -16.67
CA THR A 167 7.25 -5.14 -15.87
C THR A 167 6.81 -4.92 -14.43
N ASN A 168 6.13 -5.90 -13.82
CA ASN A 168 5.64 -5.88 -12.43
C ASN A 168 4.49 -4.89 -12.12
N ARG A 169 3.84 -4.31 -13.12
CA ARG A 169 2.61 -3.54 -12.90
C ARG A 169 1.41 -4.45 -12.66
N CYS A 170 0.54 -4.06 -11.75
CA CYS A 170 -0.76 -4.73 -11.60
C CYS A 170 -1.66 -4.25 -12.74
N VAL A 171 -1.95 -5.14 -13.68
CA VAL A 171 -3.00 -4.96 -14.68
C VAL A 171 -4.35 -5.21 -13.99
N ASN A 172 -4.80 -4.28 -13.15
CA ASN A 172 -6.19 -4.27 -12.68
C ASN A 172 -7.07 -3.80 -13.84
N PHE A 173 -7.26 -4.68 -14.82
CA PHE A 173 -8.15 -4.49 -15.96
C PHE A 173 -9.59 -4.80 -15.52
N GLU A 174 -10.21 -3.87 -14.81
CA GLU A 174 -11.64 -3.98 -14.46
C GLU A 174 -12.45 -2.85 -15.09
N VAL A 175 -12.28 -2.58 -16.39
CA VAL A 175 -13.38 -1.99 -17.16
C VAL A 175 -13.35 -2.50 -18.60
N PRO A 176 -14.21 -3.47 -18.96
CA PRO A 176 -14.44 -3.83 -20.36
C PRO A 176 -14.85 -2.59 -21.17
N GLY A 177 -14.17 -2.32 -22.29
CA GLY A 177 -14.58 -1.30 -23.27
C GLY A 177 -13.90 0.06 -23.21
N ILE A 178 -13.16 0.41 -22.14
CA ILE A 178 -12.40 1.68 -22.09
C ILE A 178 -11.34 1.74 -23.20
N TRP A 179 -10.68 0.62 -23.45
CA TRP A 179 -9.70 0.47 -24.54
C TRP A 179 -10.29 0.87 -25.90
N GLN A 180 -11.44 0.28 -26.24
CA GLN A 180 -12.13 0.53 -27.51
C GLN A 180 -12.60 1.98 -27.63
N ALA A 181 -12.95 2.62 -26.51
CA ALA A 181 -13.35 4.03 -26.48
C ALA A 181 -12.13 4.96 -26.67
N ALA A 182 -11.00 4.66 -26.02
CA ALA A 182 -9.77 5.42 -26.16
C ALA A 182 -9.18 5.33 -27.58
N GLU A 183 -9.09 4.11 -28.14
CA GLU A 183 -8.64 3.91 -29.53
C GLU A 183 -9.52 4.67 -30.54
N LYS A 184 -10.84 4.53 -30.44
CA LYS A 184 -11.77 5.27 -31.31
C LYS A 184 -11.62 6.78 -31.18
N TYR A 185 -11.39 7.27 -29.97
CA TYR A 185 -11.21 8.70 -29.73
C TYR A 185 -9.92 9.23 -30.35
N ILE A 186 -8.82 8.46 -30.33
CA ILE A 186 -7.57 8.83 -31.02
C ILE A 186 -7.81 8.86 -32.54
N ILE A 187 -8.37 7.79 -33.11
CA ILE A 187 -8.63 7.69 -34.56
C ILE A 187 -9.56 8.81 -35.07
N LEU A 188 -10.51 9.27 -34.25
CA LEU A 188 -11.44 10.34 -34.64
C LEU A 188 -10.83 11.74 -34.63
N ASN A 189 -9.66 11.93 -34.01
CA ASN A 189 -9.02 13.23 -33.84
C ASN A 189 -7.69 13.37 -34.62
N GLU A 190 -7.31 12.36 -35.41
CA GLU A 190 -6.29 12.45 -36.47
C GLU A 190 -6.88 13.00 -37.79
#